data_AF-A0A3M2RHX5-F1
#
_entry.id   AF-A0A3M2RHX5-F1
#
_cell.length_a   1.000
_cell.length_b   1.000
_cell.length_c   1.000
_cell.angle_alpha   90.00
_cell.angle_beta   90.00
_cell.angle_gamma   90.00
#
_symmetry.space_group_name_H-M   'P 1'
#
loop_
_entity.id
_entity.type
_entity.pdbx_description
1 polymer ?
#
loop_
_entity_poly.entity_id
_entity_poly.type
_entity_poly.pdbx_seq_one_letter_code
_entity_poly.pdbx_strand_id
1 'polypeptide(L)'
;MAFGISSGGLIVADMFINGSSIEESSDKFEALAKHVFQRRKYVNAPFLPKFLTGLLPLLIESFAPLPSLFYLVDIAVSYFTDGLYPSRNMEDALKRIFSPDRSMLGITNATATGTLVGLPAATVDEKPKCQIFSNYNSGVPELYLLPLGM
;
A
#
# COMPACT_ATOMS: atom_id res chain seq x y z
N MET A 1 5.49 21.86 5.25
CA MET A 1 6.21 20.57 5.10
C MET A 1 5.33 19.48 5.70
N ALA A 2 5.17 18.36 4.99
CA ALA A 2 4.31 17.25 5.41
C ALA A 2 5.05 15.91 5.24
N PHE A 3 4.93 15.05 6.25
CA PHE A 3 5.50 13.70 6.26
C PHE A 3 4.45 12.71 6.75
N GLY A 4 4.48 11.49 6.21
CA GLY A 4 3.61 10.43 6.70
C GLY A 4 4.20 9.05 6.47
N ILE A 5 3.95 8.15 7.42
CA ILE A 5 4.43 6.76 7.40
C ILE A 5 3.21 5.84 7.28
N SER A 6 3.34 4.74 6.52
CA SER A 6 2.26 3.77 6.34
C SER A 6 0.98 4.46 5.81
N SER A 7 -0.20 4.21 6.40
CA SER A 7 -1.46 4.86 6.03
C SER A 7 -1.42 6.39 6.11
N GLY A 8 -0.68 6.96 7.09
CA GLY A 8 -0.51 8.42 7.17
C GLY A 8 0.27 8.99 5.99
N GLY A 9 1.20 8.22 5.43
CA GLY A 9 1.91 8.57 4.19
C GLY A 9 0.97 8.61 2.99
N LEU A 10 0.05 7.65 2.91
CA LEU A 10 -0.95 7.62 1.85
C LEU A 10 -1.92 8.81 1.93
N ILE A 11 -2.36 9.19 3.13
CA ILE A 11 -3.20 10.38 3.36
C ILE A 11 -2.46 11.65 2.91
N VAL A 12 -1.22 11.84 3.36
CA VAL A 12 -0.39 12.98 2.94
C VAL A 12 -0.22 12.99 1.42
N ALA A 13 0.03 11.82 0.81
CA ALA A 13 0.14 11.71 -0.64
C ALA A 13 -1.16 12.13 -1.35
N ASP A 14 -2.34 11.69 -0.92
CA ASP A 14 -3.62 12.08 -1.56
C ASP A 14 -3.90 13.58 -1.42
N MET A 15 -3.68 14.15 -0.23
CA MET A 15 -3.85 15.59 0.02
C MET A 15 -3.04 16.45 -0.95
N PHE A 16 -1.78 16.06 -1.20
CA PHE A 16 -0.86 16.88 -1.98
C PHE A 16 -0.78 16.50 -3.46
N ILE A 17 -1.05 15.23 -3.83
CA ILE A 17 -1.08 14.77 -5.23
C ILE A 17 -2.44 15.04 -5.87
N ASN A 18 -3.53 14.76 -5.16
CA ASN A 18 -4.90 14.88 -5.67
C ASN A 18 -5.61 16.15 -5.19
N GLY A 19 -5.07 16.85 -4.18
CA GLY A 19 -5.66 18.07 -3.65
C GLY A 19 -6.84 17.85 -2.71
N SER A 20 -7.01 16.62 -2.23
CA SER A 20 -8.09 16.26 -1.32
C SER A 20 -7.93 16.88 0.07
N SER A 21 -9.06 17.07 0.75
CA SER A 21 -9.04 17.42 2.18
C SER A 21 -8.56 16.23 3.01
N ILE A 22 -8.22 16.47 4.28
CA ILE A 22 -7.81 15.40 5.19
C ILE A 22 -8.96 14.43 5.48
N GLU A 23 -10.20 14.93 5.57
CA GLU A 23 -11.41 14.14 5.76
C GLU A 23 -11.68 13.27 4.54
N GLU A 24 -11.64 13.86 3.34
CA GLU A 24 -11.87 13.12 2.09
C GLU A 24 -10.80 12.03 1.90
N SER A 25 -9.53 12.35 2.18
CA SER A 25 -8.43 11.39 2.12
C SER A 25 -8.66 10.24 3.12
N SER A 26 -9.05 10.57 4.35
CA SER A 26 -9.32 9.58 5.41
C SER A 26 -10.46 8.64 5.03
N ASP A 27 -11.57 9.17 4.52
CA ASP A 27 -12.72 8.40 4.07
C ASP A 27 -12.35 7.46 2.91
N LYS A 28 -11.59 7.96 1.93
CA LYS A 28 -11.09 7.14 0.81
C LYS A 28 -10.24 5.97 1.29
N PHE A 29 -9.26 6.23 2.16
CA PHE A 29 -8.37 5.17 2.64
C PHE A 29 -9.06 4.20 3.60
N GLU A 30 -10.05 4.65 4.38
CA GLU A 30 -10.91 3.74 5.17
C GLU A 30 -11.72 2.82 4.24
N ALA A 31 -12.33 3.37 3.19
CA ALA A 31 -13.06 2.58 2.20
C ALA A 31 -12.15 1.59 1.47
N LEU A 32 -10.94 2.00 1.09
CA LEU A 32 -9.95 1.10 0.50
C LEU A 32 -9.50 0.01 1.47
N ALA A 33 -9.27 0.34 2.74
CA ALA A 33 -8.82 -0.62 3.75
C ALA A 33 -9.77 -1.82 3.86
N LYS A 34 -11.10 -1.59 3.74
CA LYS A 34 -12.13 -2.65 3.73
C LYS A 34 -11.99 -3.64 2.57
N HIS A 35 -11.35 -3.23 1.47
CA HIS A 35 -11.12 -4.06 0.28
C HIS A 35 -9.70 -4.65 0.28
N VAL A 36 -8.72 -3.86 0.72
CA VAL A 36 -7.31 -4.21 0.79
C VAL A 36 -7.08 -5.33 1.81
N PHE A 37 -7.62 -5.19 3.01
CA PHE A 37 -7.41 -6.12 4.13
C PHE A 37 -8.41 -7.27 4.15
N GLN A 38 -8.78 -7.76 2.96
CA GLN A 38 -9.53 -9.01 2.85
C GLN A 38 -8.58 -10.19 2.94
N ARG A 39 -8.75 -11.00 3.99
CA ARG A 39 -7.94 -12.21 4.21
C ARG A 39 -8.05 -13.13 3.01
N ARG A 40 -6.92 -13.70 2.58
CA ARG A 40 -6.88 -14.67 1.49
C ARG A 40 -7.77 -15.87 1.87
N LYS A 41 -8.84 -16.10 1.11
CA LYS A 41 -9.63 -17.33 1.20
C LYS A 41 -8.83 -18.45 0.52
N TYR A 42 -8.82 -19.64 1.12
CA TYR A 42 -7.99 -20.85 0.87
C TYR A 42 -7.90 -21.39 -0.57
N VAL A 43 -8.38 -20.67 -1.58
CA VAL A 43 -8.63 -21.19 -2.92
C VAL A 43 -7.38 -21.23 -3.79
N ASN A 44 -6.29 -20.54 -3.43
CA ASN A 44 -5.06 -20.52 -4.24
C ASN A 44 -3.81 -20.39 -3.36
N ALA A 45 -3.45 -21.48 -2.68
CA ALA A 45 -2.11 -21.67 -2.15
C ALA A 45 -1.20 -22.08 -3.32
N PRO A 46 -0.22 -21.25 -3.74
CA PRO A 46 0.59 -21.50 -4.94
C PRO A 46 1.49 -22.73 -4.83
N PHE A 47 1.73 -23.21 -3.60
CA PHE A 47 2.54 -24.38 -3.28
C PHE A 47 1.73 -25.67 -3.13
N LEU A 48 0.39 -25.60 -3.12
CA LEU A 48 -0.46 -26.78 -2.97
C LEU A 48 -0.88 -27.28 -4.36
N PRO A 49 -0.69 -28.57 -4.69
CA PRO A 49 -1.10 -29.08 -5.99
C PRO A 49 -2.62 -28.99 -6.12
N LYS A 50 -3.11 -28.66 -7.32
CA LYS A 50 -4.52 -28.29 -7.60
C LYS A 50 -5.55 -29.30 -7.07
N PHE A 51 -5.20 -30.58 -7.02
CA PHE A 51 -6.08 -31.63 -6.48
C PHE A 51 -6.26 -31.52 -4.96
N LEU A 52 -5.20 -31.18 -4.22
CA LEU A 52 -5.26 -30.92 -2.78
C LEU A 52 -6.03 -29.62 -2.50
N THR A 53 -5.89 -28.60 -3.36
CA THR A 53 -6.69 -27.36 -3.27
C THR A 53 -8.19 -27.64 -3.41
N GLY A 54 -8.58 -28.58 -4.28
CA GLY A 54 -9.98 -29.02 -4.42
C GLY A 54 -10.47 -29.91 -3.28
N LEU A 55 -9.58 -30.64 -2.61
CA LEU A 55 -9.91 -31.54 -1.50
C LEU A 55 -9.91 -30.83 -0.14
N LEU A 56 -9.19 -29.71 -0.02
CA LEU A 56 -9.06 -28.92 1.20
C LEU A 56 -10.43 -28.50 1.78
N PRO A 57 -11.39 -27.95 1.02
CA PRO A 57 -12.70 -27.56 1.54
C PRO A 57 -13.46 -28.76 2.13
N LEU A 58 -13.32 -29.93 1.50
CA LEU A 58 -14.00 -31.17 1.91
C LEU A 58 -13.41 -31.76 3.21
N LEU A 59 -12.08 -31.65 3.38
CA LEU A 59 -11.42 -31.98 4.65
C LEU A 59 -11.79 -30.97 5.75
N ILE A 60 -11.82 -29.69 5.43
CA ILE A 60 -12.20 -28.62 6.37
C ILE A 60 -13.63 -28.85 6.89
N GLU A 61 -14.58 -29.18 6.01
CA GLU A 61 -15.97 -29.48 6.41
C GLU A 61 -16.09 -30.78 7.23
N SER A 62 -15.30 -31.80 6.90
CA SER A 62 -15.31 -33.08 7.63
C SER A 62 -14.76 -33.00 9.06
N PHE A 63 -13.99 -31.95 9.38
CA PHE A 63 -13.31 -31.77 10.68
C PHE A 63 -13.86 -30.60 11.51
N ALA A 64 -14.95 -29.94 11.11
CA ALA A 64 -15.57 -28.89 11.92
C ALA A 64 -16.27 -29.51 13.16
N PRO A 65 -15.92 -29.07 14.39
CA PRO A 65 -15.80 -27.65 14.76
C PRO A 65 -14.53 -27.31 15.57
N LEU A 66 -13.32 -27.50 15.02
CA LEU A 66 -12.08 -27.04 15.67
C LEU A 66 -11.55 -25.72 15.06
N PRO A 67 -11.99 -24.54 15.57
CA PRO A 67 -11.57 -23.23 15.06
C PRO A 67 -10.06 -22.97 15.15
N SER A 68 -9.33 -23.66 16.02
CA SER A 68 -7.89 -23.52 16.19
C SER A 68 -7.06 -24.07 15.03
N LEU A 69 -7.52 -25.14 14.38
CA LEU A 69 -6.81 -25.74 13.24
C LEU A 69 -6.83 -24.81 12.02
N PHE A 70 -7.96 -24.17 11.73
CA PHE A 70 -8.05 -23.19 10.64
C PHE A 70 -7.11 -22.01 10.84
N TYR A 71 -6.98 -21.51 12.07
CA TYR A 71 -6.06 -20.42 12.37
C TYR A 71 -4.60 -20.79 12.11
N LEU A 72 -4.18 -22.01 12.46
CA LEU A 72 -2.83 -22.50 12.18
C LEU A 72 -2.56 -22.70 10.69
N VAL A 73 -3.55 -23.21 9.94
CA VAL A 73 -3.43 -23.32 8.48
C VAL A 73 -3.32 -21.94 7.85
N ASP A 74 -4.11 -20.95 8.29
CA ASP A 74 -3.98 -19.59 7.80
C ASP A 74 -2.61 -18.98 8.10
N ILE A 75 -2.05 -19.21 9.29
CA ILE A 75 -0.70 -18.76 9.63
C ILE A 75 0.32 -19.42 8.68
N ALA A 76 0.25 -20.74 8.51
CA ALA A 76 1.14 -21.47 7.62
C ALA A 76 1.05 -20.94 6.19
N VAL A 77 -0.17 -20.76 5.66
CA VAL A 77 -0.39 -20.18 4.32
C VAL A 77 0.20 -18.77 4.25
N SER A 78 -0.06 -17.91 5.24
CA SER A 78 0.48 -16.55 5.24
C SER A 78 2.01 -16.49 5.27
N TYR A 79 2.65 -17.43 5.99
CA TYR A 79 4.10 -17.61 5.99
C TYR A 79 4.63 -17.99 4.61
N PHE A 80 3.98 -18.94 3.93
CA PHE A 80 4.40 -19.36 2.59
C PHE A 80 4.02 -18.39 1.46
N THR A 81 3.04 -17.50 1.67
CA THR A 81 2.60 -16.52 0.66
C THR A 81 3.08 -15.10 0.93
N ASP A 82 4.09 -14.93 1.80
CA ASP A 82 4.72 -13.64 2.10
C ASP A 82 3.72 -12.56 2.56
N GLY A 83 2.71 -12.96 3.33
CA GLY A 83 1.72 -12.05 3.89
C GLY A 83 0.32 -12.63 4.09
N LEU A 84 -0.42 -12.02 5.02
CA LEU A 84 -1.81 -12.37 5.34
C LEU A 84 -2.81 -11.89 4.26
N TYR A 85 -2.44 -10.82 3.56
CA TYR A 85 -3.27 -10.13 2.57
C TYR A 85 -2.63 -10.23 1.19
N PRO A 86 -3.40 -10.45 0.11
CA PRO A 86 -2.86 -10.40 -1.24
C PRO A 86 -2.30 -9.00 -1.56
N SER A 87 -1.02 -8.90 -1.92
CA SER A 87 -0.36 -7.64 -2.33
C SER A 87 -1.07 -6.96 -3.50
N ARG A 88 -1.62 -7.75 -4.43
CA ARG A 88 -2.41 -7.25 -5.56
C ARG A 88 -3.57 -6.35 -5.14
N ASN A 89 -4.23 -6.65 -4.02
CA ASN A 89 -5.36 -5.82 -3.56
C ASN A 89 -4.86 -4.43 -3.14
N MET A 90 -3.69 -4.34 -2.49
CA MET A 90 -3.05 -3.07 -2.16
C MET A 90 -2.63 -2.31 -3.41
N GLU A 91 -1.97 -2.99 -4.35
CA GLU A 91 -1.49 -2.37 -5.58
C GLU A 91 -2.64 -1.83 -6.44
N ASP A 92 -3.68 -2.63 -6.66
CA ASP A 92 -4.87 -2.24 -7.43
C ASP A 92 -5.60 -1.05 -6.76
N ALA A 93 -5.68 -1.06 -5.42
CA ALA A 93 -6.27 0.04 -4.65
C ALA A 93 -5.47 1.34 -4.77
N LEU A 94 -4.15 1.27 -4.64
CA LEU A 94 -3.26 2.43 -4.77
C LEU A 94 -3.27 3.00 -6.19
N LYS A 95 -3.23 2.14 -7.22
CA LYS A 95 -3.36 2.56 -8.62
C LYS A 95 -4.68 3.29 -8.88
N ARG A 96 -5.76 2.90 -8.20
CA ARG A 96 -7.08 3.52 -8.36
C ARG A 96 -7.12 4.95 -7.80
N ILE A 97 -6.39 5.24 -6.72
CA ILE A 97 -6.32 6.59 -6.13
C ILE A 97 -5.28 7.45 -6.84
N PHE A 98 -4.08 6.93 -7.04
CA PHE A 98 -2.96 7.74 -7.50
C PHE A 98 -2.81 7.78 -9.02
N SER A 99 -3.53 6.93 -9.76
CA SER A 99 -3.31 6.65 -11.18
C SER A 99 -1.90 6.08 -11.46
N PRO A 100 -1.75 5.11 -12.37
CA PRO A 100 -0.46 4.49 -12.65
C PRO A 100 0.57 5.47 -13.24
N ASP A 101 0.12 6.56 -13.86
CA ASP A 101 0.97 7.49 -14.61
C ASP A 101 1.43 8.70 -13.78
N ARG A 102 1.04 8.81 -12.51
CA ARG A 102 1.45 9.94 -11.66
C ARG A 102 2.74 9.64 -10.92
N SER A 103 3.67 10.58 -11.02
CA SER A 103 4.93 10.58 -10.28
C SER A 103 4.83 11.48 -9.05
N MET A 104 5.60 11.15 -8.00
CA MET A 104 5.85 12.03 -6.85
C MET A 104 6.55 13.35 -7.21
N LEU A 105 7.02 13.51 -8.45
CA LEU A 105 7.53 14.77 -8.96
C LEU A 105 6.49 15.56 -9.76
N GLY A 106 5.38 14.92 -10.16
CA GLY A 106 4.25 15.54 -10.87
C GLY A 106 3.20 16.13 -9.94
N ILE A 107 3.58 16.51 -8.71
CA ILE A 107 2.66 16.93 -7.65
C ILE A 107 2.22 18.37 -7.89
N THR A 108 1.11 18.55 -8.58
CA THR A 108 0.58 19.87 -8.96
C THR A 108 0.19 20.71 -7.75
N ASN A 109 -0.47 20.12 -6.74
CA ASN A 109 -0.97 20.89 -5.59
C ASN A 109 0.13 21.26 -4.58
N ALA A 110 1.11 20.38 -4.36
CA ALA A 110 2.29 20.72 -3.56
C ALA A 110 3.14 21.81 -4.22
N THR A 111 3.29 21.78 -5.55
CA THR A 111 4.03 22.81 -6.29
C THR A 111 3.30 24.16 -6.20
N ALA A 112 1.96 24.16 -6.35
CA ALA A 112 1.15 25.38 -6.23
C ALA A 112 1.22 26.03 -4.84
N THR A 113 1.40 25.22 -3.78
CA THR A 113 1.46 25.69 -2.39
C THR A 113 2.88 25.84 -1.85
N GLY A 114 3.91 25.48 -2.63
CA GLY A 114 5.29 25.41 -2.16
C GLY A 114 5.53 24.37 -1.05
N THR A 115 4.67 23.36 -0.93
CA THR A 115 4.74 22.40 0.17
C THR A 115 5.75 21.28 -0.10
N LEU A 116 6.70 21.11 0.82
CA LEU A 116 7.62 19.98 0.84
C LEU A 116 6.95 18.73 1.41
N VAL A 117 6.94 17.63 0.65
CA VAL A 117 6.30 16.35 0.99
C VAL A 117 7.33 15.24 0.99
N GLY A 118 7.32 14.40 2.02
CA GLY A 118 8.20 13.24 2.15
C GLY A 118 7.50 11.97 2.67
N LEU A 119 7.87 10.84 2.10
CA LEU A 119 7.39 9.49 2.44
C LEU A 119 8.59 8.62 2.80
N PRO A 120 8.88 8.40 4.10
CA PRO A 120 9.92 7.50 4.53
C PRO A 120 9.49 6.04 4.32
N ALA A 121 10.44 5.21 3.87
CA ALA A 121 10.31 3.79 3.69
C ALA A 121 11.60 3.08 4.11
N ALA A 122 11.49 1.83 4.57
CA ALA A 122 12.66 1.00 4.86
C ALA A 122 12.90 0.02 3.70
N THR A 123 14.15 -0.14 3.28
CA THR A 123 14.51 -1.24 2.37
C THR A 123 14.64 -2.56 3.12
N VAL A 124 14.37 -3.63 2.39
CA VAL A 124 14.55 -5.01 2.85
C VAL A 124 15.80 -5.67 2.24
N ASP A 125 16.81 -4.87 1.85
CA ASP A 125 18.10 -5.41 1.37
C ASP A 125 18.98 -5.91 2.53
N GLU A 126 20.09 -6.59 2.22
CA GLU A 126 21.04 -7.15 3.20
C GLU A 126 21.49 -6.14 4.29
N LYS A 127 21.46 -4.84 3.97
CA LYS A 127 21.70 -3.72 4.87
C LYS A 127 20.50 -2.77 4.82
N PRO A 128 19.49 -2.96 5.69
CA PRO A 128 18.31 -2.12 5.73
C PRO A 128 18.67 -0.64 5.83
N LYS A 129 18.10 0.18 4.94
CA LYS A 129 18.28 1.63 4.94
C LYS A 129 16.94 2.32 5.01
N CYS A 130 16.90 3.42 5.76
CA CYS A 130 15.83 4.38 5.65
C CYS A 130 16.01 5.16 4.34
N GLN A 131 15.03 5.06 3.45
CA GLN A 131 14.90 5.89 2.25
C GLN A 131 13.76 6.88 2.45
N ILE A 132 13.93 8.09 1.94
CA ILE A 132 12.87 9.12 1.93
C ILE A 132 12.57 9.44 0.48
N PHE A 133 11.34 9.14 0.06
CA PHE A 133 10.82 9.61 -1.21
C PHE A 133 10.24 11.00 -1.00
N SER A 134 10.77 12.01 -1.69
CA SER A 134 10.34 13.40 -1.53
C SER A 134 10.10 14.07 -2.87
N ASN A 135 9.22 15.08 -2.86
CA ASN A 135 9.01 15.96 -4.01
C ASN A 135 10.10 17.04 -4.15
N TYR A 136 11.05 17.06 -3.23
CA TYR A 136 12.25 17.90 -3.24
C TYR A 136 13.50 17.00 -3.26
N ASN A 137 14.64 17.56 -3.67
CA ASN A 137 15.93 16.86 -3.72
C ASN A 137 16.05 15.75 -4.79
N SER A 138 15.30 15.85 -5.90
CA SER A 138 15.27 14.89 -7.00
C SER A 138 16.41 15.02 -8.02
N GLY A 139 17.44 15.82 -7.74
CA GLY A 139 18.60 15.99 -8.63
C GLY A 139 18.34 16.78 -9.91
N VAL A 140 17.13 17.32 -10.11
CA VAL A 140 16.88 18.29 -11.19
C VAL A 140 17.38 19.66 -10.71
N PRO A 141 18.26 20.35 -11.47
CA PRO A 141 18.80 21.64 -11.06
C PRO A 141 17.68 22.63 -10.74
N GLU A 142 17.93 23.42 -9.70
CA GLU A 142 17.11 24.47 -9.09
C GLU A 142 16.82 25.67 -10.05
N LEU A 143 16.68 25.44 -11.35
CA LEU A 143 16.56 26.48 -12.38
C LEU A 143 15.12 26.96 -12.63
N TYR A 144 14.12 26.45 -11.91
CA TYR A 144 12.71 26.87 -12.06
C TYR A 144 12.07 27.43 -10.79
N LEU A 145 12.82 27.63 -9.70
CA LEU A 145 12.35 28.27 -8.47
C LEU A 145 12.91 29.69 -8.28
N LEU A 146 13.11 30.43 -9.38
CA LEU A 146 13.22 31.87 -9.25
C LEU A 146 11.84 32.44 -8.86
N PRO A 147 11.74 33.20 -7.77
CA PRO A 147 10.53 33.95 -7.48
C PRO A 147 10.37 35.01 -8.58
N LEU A 148 9.28 34.96 -9.33
CA LEU A 148 8.81 36.13 -10.08
C LEU A 148 8.33 37.16 -9.04
N GLY A 149 9.28 37.90 -8.49
CA GLY A 149 9.03 39.15 -7.81
C GLY A 149 8.90 40.26 -8.84
N MET A 150 7.67 40.67 -9.11
CA MET A 150 7.17 42.06 -9.15
C MET A 150 5.72 42.09 -9.58
#